data_AF-A0AAD8QHS1-F1
#
_entry.id   AF-A0AAD8QHS1-F1
#
_cell.length_a   1.000
_cell.length_b   1.000
_cell.length_c   1.000
_cell.angle_alpha   90.00
_cell.angle_beta   90.00
_cell.angle_gamma   90.00
#
_symmetry.space_group_name_H-M   'P 1'
#
loop_
_entity.id
_entity.type
_entity.pdbx_description
1 polymer ?
#
loop_
_entity_poly.entity_id
_entity_poly.type
_entity_poly.pdbx_seq_one_letter_code
_entity_poly.pdbx_strand_id
1 'polypeptide(L)'
;MVQHFYGDLFTSEPTFSTQTVLDAIPRKVSDEMNDNLTKEYTNEEIKTALFQMGPTKAPGPDGFPALFYQTHWDFLEEAICQAVLKGRYYPNCDFWDAPKPRSSSYTWRSIQFGMQLVKDGVRWGIGDGKKTKILTDKWIPEVPPYTLRPRIPLMPDQTVDTMMVDGTSSWDSELIRTIFDDEVAAKILQVPISRHGGDDFASWPWTRFGTYSVRSAYHLARSERVASDRSKHGQGSSSVVSDNSKIWKKLWASKAPGKMKITLWRFAHDCLPCGHQLQKRHVPTPSTCVYCNKHETVEHALLFCPYVDEVWREVKADFHIHLNRKAFISPRVWTLDFVDRCSDLEATVLMVSLWHI
;
A
#
# COMPACT_ATOMS: atom_id res chain seq x y z
N MET A 1 22.28 -6.49 38.46
CA MET A 1 21.68 -7.70 39.07
C MET A 1 20.31 -8.03 38.44
N VAL A 2 19.35 -7.10 38.44
CA VAL A 2 18.01 -7.30 37.85
C VAL A 2 18.03 -7.45 36.31
N GLN A 3 18.81 -6.63 35.61
CA GLN A 3 18.95 -6.71 34.13
C GLN A 3 19.55 -8.03 33.66
N HIS A 4 20.53 -8.56 34.37
CA HIS A 4 21.19 -9.83 34.02
C HIS A 4 20.23 -11.00 34.27
N PHE A 5 19.51 -10.98 35.40
CA PHE A 5 18.50 -11.98 35.73
C PHE A 5 17.42 -12.08 34.65
N TYR A 6 16.84 -10.96 34.21
CA TYR A 6 15.85 -10.98 33.14
C TYR A 6 16.45 -11.26 31.76
N GLY A 7 17.69 -10.82 31.51
CA GLY A 7 18.41 -11.16 30.29
C GLY A 7 18.59 -12.67 30.14
N ASP A 8 19.04 -13.33 31.19
CA ASP A 8 19.21 -14.79 31.23
C ASP A 8 17.85 -15.51 31.15
N LEU A 9 16.83 -15.01 31.88
CA LEU A 9 15.49 -15.60 31.91
C LEU A 9 14.77 -15.62 30.56
N PHE A 10 15.01 -14.61 29.71
CA PHE A 10 14.37 -14.49 28.39
C PHE A 10 15.28 -14.94 27.23
N THR A 11 16.48 -15.44 27.54
CA THR A 11 17.37 -16.01 26.52
C THR A 11 16.88 -17.40 26.14
N SER A 12 16.80 -17.69 24.84
CA SER A 12 16.31 -18.98 24.35
C SER A 12 17.27 -20.12 24.72
N GLU A 13 16.78 -21.11 25.45
CA GLU A 13 17.52 -22.34 25.77
C GLU A 13 17.18 -23.50 24.80
N PRO A 14 18.11 -24.42 24.54
CA PRO A 14 17.85 -25.59 23.70
C PRO A 14 16.90 -26.57 24.40
N THR A 15 15.64 -26.61 23.95
CA THR A 15 14.63 -27.55 24.45
C THR A 15 14.67 -28.88 23.68
N PHE A 16 14.76 -30.00 24.39
CA PHE A 16 14.60 -31.34 23.81
C PHE A 16 13.14 -31.63 23.46
N SER A 17 12.90 -32.13 22.25
CA SER A 17 11.63 -32.73 21.80
C SER A 17 10.35 -31.87 21.97
N THR A 18 10.45 -30.57 21.77
CA THR A 18 9.32 -29.61 21.86
C THR A 18 8.16 -30.03 20.95
N GLN A 19 8.46 -30.55 19.76
CA GLN A 19 7.43 -30.94 18.79
C GLN A 19 6.54 -32.08 19.30
N THR A 20 7.12 -33.11 19.93
CA THR A 20 6.36 -34.26 20.48
C THR A 20 5.39 -33.82 21.59
N VAL A 21 5.77 -32.82 22.39
CA VAL A 21 4.90 -32.24 23.42
C VAL A 21 3.82 -31.37 22.78
N LEU A 22 4.17 -30.54 21.79
CA LEU A 22 3.20 -29.70 21.06
C LEU A 22 2.15 -30.53 20.32
N ASP A 23 2.54 -31.68 19.75
CA ASP A 23 1.64 -32.60 19.05
C ASP A 23 0.63 -33.29 19.99
N ALA A 24 0.98 -33.44 21.28
CA ALA A 24 0.09 -33.98 22.31
C ALA A 24 -0.89 -32.93 22.88
N ILE A 25 -0.67 -31.64 22.59
CA ILE A 25 -1.54 -30.55 23.04
C ILE A 25 -2.67 -30.39 22.02
N PRO A 26 -3.94 -30.60 22.41
CA PRO A 26 -5.06 -30.43 21.49
C PRO A 26 -5.13 -28.97 21.02
N ARG A 27 -5.26 -28.77 19.71
CA ARG A 27 -5.42 -27.45 19.10
C ARG A 27 -6.66 -26.75 19.64
N LYS A 28 -6.48 -25.74 20.51
CA LYS A 28 -7.56 -24.93 21.09
C LYS A 28 -7.82 -23.60 20.38
N VAL A 29 -6.84 -23.12 19.63
CA VAL A 29 -6.98 -21.91 18.81
C VAL A 29 -7.49 -22.35 17.43
N SER A 30 -8.76 -22.05 17.13
CA SER A 30 -9.33 -22.27 15.81
C SER A 30 -8.64 -21.41 14.76
N ASP A 31 -8.79 -21.75 13.48
CA ASP A 31 -8.30 -20.91 12.39
C ASP A 31 -8.88 -19.49 12.47
N GLU A 32 -10.17 -19.34 12.81
CA GLU A 32 -10.81 -18.02 13.01
C GLU A 32 -10.21 -17.24 14.19
N MET A 33 -9.93 -17.90 15.32
CA MET A 33 -9.26 -17.26 16.44
C MET A 33 -7.84 -16.83 16.04
N ASN A 34 -7.14 -17.68 15.29
CA ASN A 34 -5.80 -17.38 14.80
C ASN A 34 -5.82 -16.22 13.79
N ASP A 35 -6.82 -16.16 12.92
CA ASP A 35 -7.01 -15.06 11.97
C ASP A 35 -7.32 -13.75 12.70
N ASN A 36 -8.13 -13.79 13.76
CA ASN A 36 -8.37 -12.63 14.62
C ASN A 36 -7.11 -12.19 15.38
N LEU A 37 -6.33 -13.13 15.92
CA LEU A 37 -5.07 -12.86 16.62
C LEU A 37 -3.97 -12.33 15.70
N THR A 38 -4.05 -12.65 14.41
CA THR A 38 -3.10 -12.19 13.38
C THR A 38 -3.63 -11.02 12.55
N LYS A 39 -4.84 -10.54 12.87
CA LYS A 39 -5.48 -9.40 12.22
C LYS A 39 -4.64 -8.13 12.38
N GLU A 40 -4.77 -7.24 11.40
CA GLU A 40 -4.13 -5.94 11.42
C GLU A 40 -4.61 -5.12 12.60
N TYR A 41 -3.67 -4.53 13.34
CA TYR A 41 -4.02 -3.58 14.38
C TYR A 41 -4.18 -2.19 13.80
N THR A 42 -5.21 -1.48 14.25
CA THR A 42 -5.53 -0.13 13.78
C THR A 42 -5.05 0.93 14.79
N ASN A 43 -5.01 2.19 14.37
CA ASN A 43 -4.72 3.29 15.30
C ASN A 43 -5.75 3.32 16.44
N GLU A 44 -7.00 2.93 16.17
CA GLU A 44 -8.04 2.80 17.17
C GLU A 44 -7.76 1.65 18.15
N GLU A 45 -7.16 0.54 17.71
CA GLU A 45 -6.74 -0.53 18.62
C GLU A 45 -5.56 -0.08 19.51
N ILE A 46 -4.60 0.67 18.96
CA ILE A 46 -3.51 1.28 19.75
C ILE A 46 -4.10 2.22 20.80
N LYS A 47 -5.02 3.10 20.40
CA LYS A 47 -5.74 3.99 21.31
C LYS A 47 -6.49 3.21 22.38
N THR A 48 -7.26 2.20 21.97
CA THR A 48 -8.05 1.38 22.89
C THR A 48 -7.15 0.68 23.91
N ALA A 49 -6.04 0.09 23.47
CA ALA A 49 -5.07 -0.55 24.35
C ALA A 49 -4.46 0.45 25.35
N LEU A 50 -4.08 1.65 24.90
CA LEU A 50 -3.56 2.70 25.77
C LEU A 50 -4.59 3.17 26.82
N PHE A 51 -5.86 3.32 26.42
CA PHE A 51 -6.94 3.76 27.31
C PHE A 51 -7.42 2.66 28.27
N GLN A 52 -7.12 1.39 27.99
CA GLN A 52 -7.32 0.28 28.93
C GLN A 52 -6.23 0.23 30.02
N MET A 53 -5.11 0.94 29.85
CA MET A 53 -4.07 1.01 30.89
C MET A 53 -4.58 1.82 32.09
N GLY A 54 -4.26 1.35 33.29
CA GLY A 54 -4.60 2.06 34.52
C GLY A 54 -3.89 3.43 34.55
N PRO A 55 -4.60 4.56 34.70
CA PRO A 55 -4.03 5.90 34.48
C PRO A 55 -2.84 6.22 35.39
N THR A 56 -2.89 5.77 36.64
CA THR A 56 -1.89 6.03 37.69
C THR A 56 -0.97 4.84 37.96
N LYS A 57 -0.84 3.91 37.00
CA LYS A 57 0.14 2.82 37.10
C LYS A 57 1.57 3.37 37.07
N ALA A 58 2.50 2.57 37.57
CA ALA A 58 3.92 2.92 37.60
C ALA A 58 4.41 3.38 36.22
N PRO A 59 5.16 4.49 36.14
CA PRO A 59 5.63 5.05 34.89
C PRO A 59 6.65 4.13 34.20
N GLY A 60 6.77 4.29 32.89
CA GLY A 60 7.82 3.64 32.12
C GLY A 60 9.19 4.27 32.38
N PRO A 61 10.23 3.83 31.64
CA PRO A 61 11.57 4.43 31.68
C PRO A 61 11.60 5.93 31.34
N ASP A 62 10.53 6.42 30.70
CA ASP A 62 10.29 7.82 30.34
C ASP A 62 9.82 8.69 31.53
N GLY A 63 9.44 8.07 32.66
CA GLY A 63 8.95 8.77 33.85
C GLY A 63 7.49 9.26 33.76
N PHE A 64 6.78 8.99 32.66
CA PHE A 64 5.39 9.44 32.48
C PHE A 64 4.38 8.32 32.78
N PRO A 65 3.32 8.58 33.56
CA PRO A 65 2.24 7.61 33.77
C PRO A 65 1.33 7.55 32.52
N ALA A 66 0.56 6.47 32.38
CA ALA A 66 -0.38 6.29 31.27
C ALA A 66 -1.37 7.47 31.14
N LEU A 67 -1.75 8.10 32.26
CA LEU A 67 -2.61 9.28 32.29
C LEU A 67 -2.11 10.42 31.40
N PHE A 68 -0.79 10.63 31.31
CA PHE A 68 -0.21 11.68 30.47
C PHE A 68 -0.58 11.48 29.00
N TYR A 69 -0.37 10.25 28.50
CA TYR A 69 -0.65 9.87 27.12
C TYR A 69 -2.15 9.83 26.82
N GLN A 70 -2.97 9.38 27.78
CA GLN A 70 -4.43 9.40 27.64
C GLN A 70 -4.98 10.83 27.55
N THR A 71 -4.44 11.75 28.36
CA THR A 71 -4.90 13.14 28.42
C THR A 71 -4.48 13.94 27.18
N HIS A 72 -3.29 13.67 26.64
CA HIS A 72 -2.72 14.40 25.50
C HIS A 72 -2.78 13.59 24.19
N TRP A 73 -3.70 12.61 24.10
CA TRP A 73 -3.79 11.71 22.96
C TRP A 73 -3.88 12.45 21.63
N ASP A 74 -4.75 13.46 21.52
CA ASP A 74 -5.00 14.16 20.25
C ASP A 74 -3.73 14.86 19.71
N PHE A 75 -2.78 15.19 20.58
CA PHE A 75 -1.48 15.76 20.19
C PHE A 75 -0.43 14.67 19.91
N LEU A 76 -0.47 13.56 20.64
CA LEU A 76 0.57 12.52 20.61
C LEU A 76 0.23 11.31 19.72
N GLU A 77 -1.01 11.20 19.24
CA GLU A 77 -1.53 10.04 18.50
C GLU A 77 -0.58 9.60 17.39
N GLU A 78 -0.16 10.53 16.53
CA GLU A 78 0.70 10.23 15.40
C GLU A 78 2.06 9.68 15.87
N ALA A 79 2.68 10.33 16.85
CA ALA A 79 3.98 9.93 17.38
C ALA A 79 3.92 8.55 18.06
N ILE A 80 2.86 8.28 18.82
CA ILE A 80 2.65 6.99 19.51
C ILE A 80 2.44 5.88 18.47
N CYS A 81 1.56 6.10 17.50
CA CYS A 81 1.29 5.12 16.44
C CYS A 81 2.57 4.83 15.63
N GLN A 82 3.36 5.85 15.30
CA GLN A 82 4.65 5.68 14.63
C GLN A 82 5.66 4.89 15.50
N ALA A 83 5.74 5.18 16.80
CA ALA A 83 6.63 4.46 17.71
C ALA A 83 6.25 2.97 17.84
N VAL A 84 4.96 2.66 17.90
CA VAL A 84 4.45 1.28 17.92
C VAL A 84 4.79 0.57 16.60
N LEU A 85 4.57 1.23 15.45
CA LEU A 85 4.92 0.68 14.13
C LEU A 85 6.42 0.39 14.01
N LYS A 86 7.27 1.33 14.44
CA LYS A 86 8.72 1.15 14.49
C LYS A 86 9.11 -0.03 15.38
N GLY A 87 8.62 -0.06 16.62
CA GLY A 87 8.91 -1.13 17.57
C GLY A 87 8.51 -2.52 17.05
N ARG A 88 7.38 -2.61 16.34
CA ARG A 88 6.91 -3.89 15.78
C ARG A 88 7.67 -4.32 14.53
N TYR A 89 7.90 -3.41 13.58
CA TYR A 89 8.32 -3.78 12.23
C TYR A 89 9.78 -3.48 11.92
N TYR A 90 10.39 -2.49 12.56
CA TYR A 90 11.78 -2.08 12.34
C TYR A 90 12.41 -1.52 13.62
N PRO A 91 12.51 -2.34 14.70
CA PRO A 91 12.98 -1.84 16.00
C PRO A 91 14.45 -1.39 15.98
N ASN A 92 15.27 -2.05 15.16
CA ASN A 92 16.73 -1.89 15.13
C ASN A 92 17.25 -1.23 13.85
N CYS A 93 16.36 -0.68 13.02
CA CYS A 93 16.73 -0.05 11.75
C CYS A 93 15.80 1.10 11.42
N ASP A 94 16.16 1.89 10.41
CA ASP A 94 15.26 2.89 9.86
C ASP A 94 14.21 2.26 8.95
N PHE A 95 13.12 2.99 8.73
CA PHE A 95 12.04 2.59 7.84
C PHE A 95 12.55 2.12 6.47
N TRP A 96 13.58 2.80 5.94
CA TRP A 96 14.17 2.50 4.64
C TRP A 96 14.88 1.15 4.59
N ASP A 97 15.42 0.66 5.70
CA ASP A 97 16.18 -0.60 5.75
C ASP A 97 15.36 -1.74 6.37
N ALA A 98 14.08 -1.49 6.65
CA ALA A 98 13.21 -2.42 7.33
C ALA A 98 13.08 -3.74 6.55
N PRO A 99 13.47 -4.88 7.13
CA PRO A 99 13.50 -6.15 6.42
C PRO A 99 12.09 -6.66 6.15
N LYS A 100 11.98 -7.56 5.16
CA LYS A 100 10.75 -8.31 4.89
C LYS A 100 10.90 -9.73 5.43
N PRO A 101 10.35 -10.05 6.62
CA PRO A 101 10.41 -11.40 7.15
C PRO A 101 9.61 -12.39 6.30
N ARG A 102 10.02 -13.67 6.31
CA ARG A 102 9.35 -14.76 5.57
C ARG A 102 7.86 -14.87 5.91
N SER A 103 7.51 -14.74 7.20
CA SER A 103 6.15 -14.58 7.68
C SER A 103 5.94 -13.14 8.13
N SER A 104 4.99 -12.44 7.52
CA SER A 104 4.69 -11.05 7.84
C SER A 104 3.19 -10.81 7.72
N SER A 105 2.64 -10.01 8.64
CA SER A 105 1.26 -9.54 8.62
C SER A 105 0.91 -8.87 7.30
N TYR A 106 -0.35 -8.93 6.88
CA TYR A 106 -0.83 -8.25 5.68
C TYR A 106 -0.46 -6.75 5.66
N THR A 107 -0.55 -6.06 6.81
CA THR A 107 -0.19 -4.64 6.96
C THR A 107 1.24 -4.39 6.55
N TRP A 108 2.16 -5.19 7.08
CA TRP A 108 3.57 -5.05 6.74
C TRP A 108 3.85 -5.37 5.28
N ARG A 109 3.17 -6.37 4.70
CA ARG A 109 3.30 -6.66 3.27
C ARG A 109 2.81 -5.49 2.42
N SER A 110 1.72 -4.84 2.81
CA SER A 110 1.15 -3.66 2.16
C SER A 110 2.05 -2.43 2.32
N ILE A 111 2.57 -2.17 3.53
CA ILE A 111 3.54 -1.12 3.80
C ILE A 111 4.81 -1.34 3.00
N GLN A 112 5.36 -2.55 2.98
CA GLN A 112 6.55 -2.90 2.17
C GLN A 112 6.31 -2.69 0.67
N PHE A 113 5.12 -3.05 0.18
CA PHE A 113 4.75 -2.80 -1.22
C PHE A 113 4.70 -1.29 -1.53
N GLY A 114 4.09 -0.49 -0.65
CA GLY A 114 4.08 0.97 -0.77
C GLY A 114 5.48 1.57 -0.63
N MET A 115 6.28 1.06 0.29
CA MET A 115 7.65 1.50 0.57
C MET A 115 8.53 1.39 -0.67
N GLN A 116 8.40 0.34 -1.47
CA GLN A 116 9.16 0.23 -2.72
C GLN A 116 8.84 1.38 -3.67
N LEU A 117 7.57 1.74 -3.83
CA LEU A 117 7.16 2.90 -4.64
C LEU A 117 7.74 4.21 -4.10
N VAL A 118 7.76 4.36 -2.77
CA VAL A 118 8.34 5.54 -2.13
C VAL A 118 9.86 5.59 -2.37
N LYS A 119 10.59 4.50 -2.16
CA LYS A 119 12.03 4.39 -2.49
C LYS A 119 12.31 4.68 -3.96
N ASP A 120 11.40 4.27 -4.84
CA ASP A 120 11.54 4.52 -6.27
C ASP A 120 11.35 6.01 -6.63
N GLY A 121 10.52 6.73 -5.86
CA GLY A 121 10.19 8.12 -6.10
C GLY A 121 10.98 9.16 -5.28
N VAL A 122 11.58 8.76 -4.17
CA VAL A 122 12.30 9.67 -3.26
C VAL A 122 13.61 10.16 -3.89
N ARG A 123 13.98 11.39 -3.54
CA ARG A 123 15.31 11.94 -3.76
C ARG A 123 15.88 12.38 -2.42
N TRP A 124 17.11 11.99 -2.12
CA TRP A 124 17.81 12.39 -0.92
C TRP A 124 18.40 13.79 -1.10
N GLY A 125 18.07 14.69 -0.16
CA GLY A 125 18.71 15.99 0.00
C GLY A 125 19.88 15.87 0.98
N ILE A 126 20.96 16.60 0.69
CA ILE A 126 22.22 16.49 1.43
C ILE A 126 22.23 17.46 2.61
N GLY A 127 22.34 16.91 3.81
CA GLY A 127 22.57 17.63 5.06
C GLY A 127 24.06 17.55 5.40
N ASP A 128 24.41 16.61 6.27
CA ASP A 128 25.80 16.29 6.65
C ASP A 128 26.44 15.22 5.76
N GLY A 129 25.67 14.59 4.85
CA GLY A 129 26.15 13.62 3.88
C GLY A 129 26.43 12.22 4.43
N LYS A 130 26.22 11.97 5.73
CA LYS A 130 26.69 10.74 6.40
C LYS A 130 25.78 9.53 6.22
N LYS A 131 24.54 9.72 5.74
CA LYS A 131 23.58 8.62 5.55
C LYS A 131 23.38 8.28 4.07
N THR A 132 23.50 9.28 3.20
CA THR A 132 23.29 9.13 1.77
C THR A 132 24.48 8.45 1.13
N LYS A 133 24.25 7.28 0.50
CA LYS A 133 25.28 6.51 -0.19
C LYS A 133 25.48 6.99 -1.61
N ILE A 134 26.74 7.23 -1.99
CA ILE A 134 27.10 7.86 -3.28
C ILE A 134 26.53 7.07 -4.48
N LEU A 135 26.71 5.75 -4.48
CA LEU A 135 26.44 4.88 -5.64
C LEU A 135 25.08 4.22 -5.65
N THR A 136 24.35 4.21 -4.53
CA THR A 136 23.09 3.46 -4.39
C THR A 136 21.88 4.36 -4.19
N ASP A 137 22.04 5.52 -3.55
CA ASP A 137 20.94 6.43 -3.26
C ASP A 137 20.70 7.45 -4.40
N LYS A 138 19.44 7.86 -4.57
CA LYS A 138 19.04 8.88 -5.55
C LYS A 138 19.19 10.27 -4.95
N TRP A 139 20.34 10.90 -5.10
CA TRP A 139 20.57 12.25 -4.56
C TRP A 139 20.90 13.29 -5.65
N ILE A 140 21.44 12.86 -6.79
CA ILE A 140 21.75 13.73 -7.93
C ILE A 140 20.52 13.86 -8.84
N PRO A 141 20.03 15.07 -9.15
CA PRO A 141 18.94 15.29 -10.09
C PRO A 141 19.25 14.71 -11.47
N GLU A 142 18.29 13.97 -12.04
CA GLU A 142 18.35 13.42 -13.41
C GLU A 142 19.49 12.43 -13.69
N VAL A 143 20.27 12.05 -12.69
CA VAL A 143 21.35 11.06 -12.79
C VAL A 143 20.99 9.85 -11.93
N PRO A 144 20.52 8.75 -12.53
CA PRO A 144 20.25 7.54 -11.77
C PRO A 144 21.52 6.93 -11.18
N PRO A 145 21.47 6.30 -9.98
CA PRO A 145 22.67 5.77 -9.34
C PRO A 145 23.42 4.73 -10.21
N TYR A 146 22.67 3.90 -10.94
CA TYR A 146 23.23 2.88 -11.85
C TYR A 146 23.95 3.46 -13.08
N THR A 147 23.83 4.77 -13.38
CA THR A 147 24.58 5.43 -14.46
C THR A 147 25.89 6.04 -13.98
N LEU A 148 26.11 6.13 -12.66
CA LEU A 148 27.35 6.67 -12.12
C LEU A 148 28.52 5.74 -12.48
N ARG A 149 29.58 6.34 -13.03
CA ARG A 149 30.82 5.65 -13.43
C ARG A 149 32.00 6.41 -12.84
N PRO A 150 32.31 6.20 -11.55
CA PRO A 150 33.46 6.87 -10.95
C PRO A 150 34.76 6.37 -11.62
N ARG A 151 35.67 7.30 -11.90
CA ARG A 151 37.01 7.06 -12.45
C ARG A 151 37.90 6.32 -11.45
N ILE A 152 37.64 6.50 -10.17
CA ILE A 152 38.31 5.84 -9.05
C ILE A 152 37.32 4.86 -8.40
N PRO A 153 37.73 3.64 -8.03
CA PRO A 153 36.86 2.73 -7.29
C PRO A 153 36.37 3.35 -5.98
N LEU A 154 35.05 3.38 -5.81
CA LEU A 154 34.39 3.75 -4.55
C LEU A 154 33.77 2.50 -3.92
N MET A 155 33.70 2.48 -2.60
CA MET A 155 33.02 1.39 -1.89
C MET A 155 31.49 1.55 -2.03
N PRO A 156 30.71 0.45 -2.13
CA PRO A 156 29.25 0.54 -2.32
C PRO A 156 28.49 1.26 -1.20
N ASP A 157 29.04 1.24 0.01
CA ASP A 157 28.53 1.86 1.23
C ASP A 157 29.15 3.24 1.51
N GLN A 158 30.03 3.73 0.63
CA GLN A 158 30.63 5.04 0.79
C GLN A 158 29.59 6.16 0.69
N THR A 159 29.65 7.09 1.64
CA THR A 159 28.68 8.15 1.85
C THR A 159 29.13 9.49 1.29
N VAL A 160 28.18 10.39 1.07
CA VAL A 160 28.37 11.67 0.39
C VAL A 160 29.28 12.63 1.17
N ASP A 161 29.34 12.52 2.50
CA ASP A 161 30.22 13.30 3.37
C ASP A 161 31.69 13.21 2.93
N THR A 162 32.12 12.06 2.38
CA THR A 162 33.49 11.87 1.88
C THR A 162 33.86 12.77 0.70
N MET A 163 32.90 13.44 0.07
CA MET A 163 33.09 14.41 -1.02
C MET A 163 32.84 15.86 -0.58
N MET A 164 32.65 16.09 0.72
CA MET A 164 32.41 17.40 1.31
C MET A 164 33.68 17.89 2.00
N VAL A 165 33.86 19.21 2.07
CA VAL A 165 35.00 19.79 2.81
C VAL A 165 34.69 19.76 4.30
N ASP A 166 35.57 19.10 5.07
CA ASP A 166 35.43 18.90 6.52
C ASP A 166 35.09 20.20 7.27
N GLY A 167 34.07 20.11 8.14
CA GLY A 167 33.61 21.24 8.95
C GLY A 167 32.89 22.35 8.18
N THR A 168 32.60 22.15 6.90
CA THR A 168 31.86 23.11 6.07
C THR A 168 30.62 22.49 5.42
N SER A 169 29.66 23.31 5.03
CA SER A 169 28.53 22.90 4.18
C SER A 169 28.84 23.13 2.70
N SER A 170 29.98 22.63 2.23
CA SER A 170 30.46 22.86 0.86
C SER A 170 31.10 21.61 0.23
N TRP A 171 31.02 21.54 -1.09
CA TRP A 171 31.56 20.44 -1.90
C TRP A 171 33.07 20.56 -2.08
N ASP A 172 33.79 19.44 -1.95
CA ASP A 172 35.18 19.35 -2.40
C ASP A 172 35.22 19.25 -3.92
N SER A 173 35.35 20.42 -4.55
CA SER A 173 35.27 20.55 -6.00
C SER A 173 36.44 19.91 -6.75
N GLU A 174 37.58 19.74 -6.10
CA GLU A 174 38.76 19.10 -6.71
C GLU A 174 38.62 17.57 -6.64
N LEU A 175 38.22 17.06 -5.49
CA LEU A 175 37.97 15.64 -5.29
C LEU A 175 36.85 15.13 -6.20
N ILE A 176 35.72 15.83 -6.29
CA ILE A 176 34.57 15.43 -7.13
C ILE A 176 34.96 15.34 -8.61
N ARG A 177 35.73 16.30 -9.13
CA ARG A 177 36.22 16.30 -10.53
C ARG A 177 37.25 15.20 -10.80
N THR A 178 37.94 14.75 -9.76
CA THR A 178 38.86 13.61 -9.85
C THR A 178 38.10 12.30 -9.90
N ILE A 179 37.04 12.16 -9.09
CA ILE A 179 36.23 10.95 -8.99
C ILE A 179 35.29 10.78 -10.21
N PHE A 180 34.64 11.84 -10.68
CA PHE A 180 33.62 11.75 -11.73
C PHE A 180 34.05 12.43 -13.03
N ASP A 181 33.34 12.13 -14.12
CA ASP A 181 33.48 12.91 -15.35
C ASP A 181 32.93 14.32 -15.20
N ASP A 182 33.30 15.21 -16.13
CA ASP A 182 32.99 16.64 -16.00
C ASP A 182 31.47 16.89 -16.01
N GLU A 183 30.70 16.07 -16.73
CA GLU A 183 29.25 16.18 -16.78
C GLU A 183 28.60 15.83 -15.43
N VAL A 184 28.94 14.67 -14.84
CA VAL A 184 28.38 14.26 -13.54
C VAL A 184 28.91 15.16 -12.43
N ALA A 185 30.20 15.51 -12.46
CA ALA A 185 30.79 16.44 -11.48
C ALA A 185 30.07 17.79 -11.47
N ALA A 186 29.77 18.36 -12.65
CA ALA A 186 29.01 19.61 -12.75
C ALA A 186 27.60 19.49 -12.12
N LYS A 187 26.93 18.35 -12.29
CA LYS A 187 25.61 18.10 -11.67
C LYS A 187 25.71 17.91 -10.16
N ILE A 188 26.72 17.21 -9.67
CA ILE A 188 26.98 17.05 -8.22
C ILE A 188 27.20 18.42 -7.57
N LEU A 189 28.05 19.26 -8.16
CA LEU A 189 28.36 20.59 -7.61
C LEU A 189 27.15 21.53 -7.57
N GLN A 190 26.09 21.25 -8.35
CA GLN A 190 24.82 21.99 -8.32
C GLN A 190 23.83 21.46 -7.27
N VAL A 191 24.08 20.29 -6.66
CA VAL A 191 23.23 19.77 -5.59
C VAL A 191 23.37 20.69 -4.37
N PRO A 192 22.28 21.29 -3.87
CA PRO A 192 22.35 22.15 -2.70
C PRO A 192 22.60 21.33 -1.44
N ILE A 193 23.59 21.76 -0.66
CA ILE A 193 23.83 21.27 0.71
C ILE A 193 23.05 22.16 1.69
N SER A 194 22.41 21.55 2.70
CA SER A 194 21.72 22.28 3.76
C SER A 194 22.69 23.22 4.49
N ARG A 195 22.46 24.53 4.38
CA ARG A 195 23.26 25.56 5.08
C ARG A 195 23.05 25.57 6.58
N HIS A 196 21.93 25.03 7.04
CA HIS A 196 21.59 24.94 8.46
C HIS A 196 22.18 23.70 9.12
N GLY A 197 22.96 22.89 8.36
CA GLY A 197 23.40 21.57 8.79
C GLY A 197 22.23 20.60 8.97
N GLY A 198 22.48 19.54 9.73
CA GLY A 198 21.50 18.50 10.07
C GLY A 198 21.62 17.25 9.20
N ASP A 199 20.83 16.24 9.55
CA ASP A 199 20.81 14.96 8.86
C ASP A 199 20.35 15.09 7.40
N ASP A 200 20.85 14.19 6.55
CA ASP A 200 20.29 13.96 5.22
C ASP A 200 18.78 13.68 5.29
N PHE A 201 18.03 14.18 4.31
CA PHE A 201 16.56 14.16 4.35
C PHE A 201 15.94 13.64 3.06
N ALA A 202 14.82 12.92 3.20
CA ALA A 202 14.03 12.45 2.08
C ALA A 202 13.18 13.60 1.50
N SER A 203 13.29 13.84 0.20
CA SER A 203 12.49 14.81 -0.55
C SER A 203 11.70 14.13 -1.66
N TRP A 204 10.51 14.65 -1.94
CA TRP A 204 9.60 14.13 -2.94
C TRP A 204 9.54 15.05 -4.18
N PRO A 205 10.37 14.82 -5.21
CA PRO A 205 10.56 15.77 -6.33
C PRO A 205 9.35 15.89 -7.26
N TRP A 206 8.25 15.19 -6.98
CA TRP A 206 7.02 15.19 -7.76
C TRP A 206 6.00 16.25 -7.29
N THR A 207 6.35 17.01 -6.27
CA THR A 207 5.57 18.15 -5.78
C THR A 207 6.47 19.38 -5.66
N ARG A 208 5.86 20.57 -5.72
CA ARG A 208 6.59 21.85 -5.69
C ARG A 208 7.44 22.04 -4.44
N PHE A 209 6.99 21.52 -3.30
CA PHE A 209 7.62 21.72 -2.00
C PHE A 209 8.43 20.53 -1.50
N GLY A 210 8.62 19.49 -2.32
CA GLY A 210 9.32 18.28 -1.89
C GLY A 210 8.53 17.43 -0.89
N THR A 211 7.25 17.74 -0.65
CA THR A 211 6.39 17.02 0.29
C THR A 211 5.67 15.87 -0.40
N TYR A 212 5.68 14.70 0.21
CA TYR A 212 4.96 13.53 -0.31
C TYR A 212 3.45 13.80 -0.42
N SER A 213 2.83 13.32 -1.49
CA SER A 213 1.37 13.24 -1.58
C SER A 213 0.93 11.97 -2.30
N VAL A 214 -0.14 11.34 -1.80
CA VAL A 214 -0.72 10.12 -2.38
C VAL A 214 -1.04 10.31 -3.86
N ARG A 215 -1.56 11.48 -4.25
CA ARG A 215 -1.85 11.82 -5.65
C ARG A 215 -0.60 11.73 -6.53
N SER A 216 0.50 12.39 -6.13
CA SER A 216 1.74 12.38 -6.90
C SER A 216 2.39 10.99 -6.94
N ALA A 217 2.32 10.22 -5.85
CA ALA A 217 2.80 8.83 -5.81
C ALA A 217 1.98 7.91 -6.72
N TYR A 218 0.66 8.11 -6.79
CA TYR A 218 -0.20 7.39 -7.73
C TYR A 218 0.15 7.70 -9.18
N HIS A 219 0.42 8.96 -9.52
CA HIS A 219 0.89 9.34 -10.85
C HIS A 219 2.24 8.71 -11.19
N LEU A 220 3.19 8.70 -10.23
CA LEU A 220 4.47 8.00 -10.38
C LEU A 220 4.27 6.50 -10.64
N ALA A 221 3.43 5.84 -9.85
CA ALA A 221 3.13 4.41 -9.99
C ALA A 221 2.51 4.06 -11.35
N ARG A 222 1.82 5.02 -11.98
CA ARG A 222 1.20 4.88 -13.30
C ARG A 222 2.07 5.37 -14.45
N SER A 223 3.23 5.97 -14.18
CA SER A 223 4.15 6.40 -15.22
C SER A 223 4.67 5.19 -16.00
N GLU A 224 4.90 5.35 -17.31
CA GLU A 224 5.34 4.28 -18.21
C GLU A 224 6.61 3.56 -17.72
N ARG A 225 7.49 4.27 -17.00
CA ARG A 225 8.71 3.71 -16.38
C ARG A 225 8.41 2.65 -15.32
N VAL A 226 7.46 2.90 -14.41
CA VAL A 226 7.11 1.95 -13.33
C VAL A 226 6.12 0.88 -13.84
N ALA A 227 5.27 1.25 -14.79
CA ALA A 227 4.32 0.32 -15.41
C ALA A 227 5.01 -0.75 -16.29
N SER A 228 6.08 -0.40 -17.01
CA SER A 228 6.82 -1.37 -17.86
C SER A 228 7.67 -2.34 -17.04
N ASP A 229 8.30 -1.89 -15.95
CA ASP A 229 9.08 -2.78 -15.07
C ASP A 229 8.19 -3.75 -14.27
N ARG A 230 6.97 -3.33 -13.90
CA ARG A 230 5.95 -4.24 -13.34
C ARG A 230 5.41 -5.23 -14.38
N SER A 231 5.43 -4.86 -15.65
CA SER A 231 5.04 -5.74 -16.76
C SER A 231 6.11 -6.77 -17.14
N LYS A 232 7.37 -6.64 -16.69
CA LYS A 232 8.40 -7.68 -16.91
C LYS A 232 8.15 -8.96 -16.09
N HIS A 233 7.34 -8.87 -15.02
CA HIS A 233 7.00 -10.00 -14.15
C HIS A 233 5.48 -10.28 -14.05
N GLY A 234 4.65 -9.52 -14.76
CA GLY A 234 3.21 -9.71 -14.84
C GLY A 234 2.80 -10.11 -16.25
N GLN A 235 1.93 -11.12 -16.38
CA GLN A 235 1.44 -11.58 -17.68
C GLN A 235 0.99 -10.40 -18.54
N GLY A 236 1.63 -10.27 -19.71
CA GLY A 236 1.29 -9.24 -20.68
C GLY A 236 -0.19 -9.32 -21.01
N SER A 237 -0.92 -8.24 -20.73
CA SER A 237 -2.23 -8.04 -21.36
C SER A 237 -1.99 -7.21 -22.61
N SER A 238 -2.25 -7.86 -23.74
CA SER A 238 -2.18 -7.37 -25.11
C SER A 238 -2.99 -6.08 -25.33
N SER A 239 -2.88 -5.53 -26.55
CA SER A 239 -3.56 -4.38 -27.18
C SER A 239 -4.98 -3.97 -26.73
N VAL A 240 -5.70 -4.81 -25.99
CA VAL A 240 -7.03 -4.63 -25.39
C VAL A 240 -7.09 -3.53 -24.32
N VAL A 241 -5.95 -3.13 -23.73
CA VAL A 241 -5.91 -2.08 -22.68
C VAL A 241 -6.32 -0.70 -23.21
N SER A 242 -6.02 -0.39 -24.47
CA SER A 242 -6.29 0.94 -25.04
C SER A 242 -7.78 1.19 -25.32
N ASP A 243 -8.51 0.20 -25.83
CA ASP A 243 -9.95 0.32 -26.11
C ASP A 243 -10.78 0.22 -24.83
N ASN A 244 -10.38 -0.64 -23.88
CA ASN A 244 -11.00 -0.66 -22.55
C ASN A 244 -10.90 0.70 -21.86
N SER A 245 -9.80 1.43 -22.03
CA SER A 245 -9.61 2.77 -21.45
C SER A 245 -10.67 3.77 -21.95
N LYS A 246 -11.05 3.71 -23.22
CA LYS A 246 -12.11 4.57 -23.80
C LYS A 246 -13.47 4.25 -23.17
N ILE A 247 -13.81 2.96 -23.08
CA ILE A 247 -15.09 2.49 -22.53
C ILE A 247 -15.20 2.86 -21.04
N TRP A 248 -14.11 2.69 -20.26
CA TRP A 248 -14.10 3.12 -18.86
C TRP A 248 -14.30 4.64 -18.73
N LYS A 249 -13.67 5.45 -19.59
CA LYS A 249 -13.92 6.90 -19.61
C LYS A 249 -15.40 7.22 -19.88
N LYS A 250 -16.04 6.50 -20.82
CA LYS A 250 -17.48 6.64 -21.11
C LYS A 250 -18.33 6.30 -19.87
N LEU A 251 -18.04 5.19 -19.17
CA LEU A 251 -18.73 4.82 -17.93
C LEU A 251 -18.63 5.93 -16.87
N TRP A 252 -17.44 6.46 -16.63
CA TRP A 252 -17.21 7.49 -15.62
C TRP A 252 -17.79 8.85 -16.01
N ALA A 253 -17.90 9.14 -17.31
CA ALA A 253 -18.52 10.36 -17.85
C ALA A 253 -20.06 10.36 -17.82
N SER A 254 -20.69 9.20 -17.60
CA SER A 254 -22.16 9.08 -17.53
C SER A 254 -22.79 10.00 -16.47
N LYS A 255 -24.08 10.29 -16.58
CA LYS A 255 -24.81 11.18 -15.65
C LYS A 255 -25.17 10.54 -14.32
N ALA A 256 -24.90 9.24 -14.14
CA ALA A 256 -25.22 8.52 -12.91
C ALA A 256 -24.38 9.02 -11.70
N PRO A 257 -24.94 8.96 -10.48
CA PRO A 257 -24.20 9.19 -9.24
C PRO A 257 -22.95 8.30 -9.10
N GLY A 258 -21.89 8.84 -8.49
CA GLY A 258 -20.60 8.14 -8.33
C GLY A 258 -20.69 6.77 -7.66
N LYS A 259 -21.53 6.64 -6.61
CA LYS A 259 -21.74 5.35 -5.91
C LYS A 259 -22.29 4.25 -6.83
N MET A 260 -23.16 4.61 -7.77
CA MET A 260 -23.80 3.68 -8.71
C MET A 260 -22.84 3.26 -9.82
N LYS A 261 -22.01 4.20 -10.29
CA LYS A 261 -20.88 3.91 -11.20
C LYS A 261 -19.90 2.90 -10.59
N ILE A 262 -19.59 3.07 -9.30
CA ILE A 262 -18.72 2.13 -8.56
C ILE A 262 -19.36 0.74 -8.49
N THR A 263 -20.67 0.63 -8.24
CA THR A 263 -21.35 -0.68 -8.23
C THR A 263 -21.24 -1.40 -9.56
N LEU A 264 -21.47 -0.73 -10.69
CA LEU A 264 -21.29 -1.33 -12.01
C LEU A 264 -19.83 -1.70 -12.27
N TRP A 265 -18.87 -0.86 -11.85
CA TRP A 265 -17.45 -1.19 -11.94
C TRP A 265 -17.09 -2.44 -11.12
N ARG A 266 -17.63 -2.57 -9.90
CA ARG A 266 -17.43 -3.75 -9.05
C ARG A 266 -18.08 -5.01 -9.64
N PHE A 267 -19.25 -4.86 -10.25
CA PHE A 267 -19.91 -5.93 -11.01
C PHE A 267 -18.99 -6.43 -12.13
N ALA A 268 -18.47 -5.53 -12.95
CA ALA A 268 -17.58 -5.87 -14.07
C ALA A 268 -16.25 -6.52 -13.63
N HIS A 269 -15.84 -6.28 -12.38
CA HIS A 269 -14.65 -6.87 -11.78
C HIS A 269 -14.95 -8.13 -10.92
N ASP A 270 -16.20 -8.61 -10.93
CA ASP A 270 -16.64 -9.79 -10.18
C ASP A 270 -16.24 -9.72 -8.69
N CYS A 271 -16.47 -8.56 -8.07
CA CYS A 271 -16.03 -8.28 -6.69
C CYS A 271 -17.15 -7.71 -5.79
N LEU A 272 -18.40 -7.92 -6.18
CA LEU A 272 -19.55 -7.66 -5.32
C LEU A 272 -19.70 -8.79 -4.28
N PRO A 273 -20.19 -8.48 -3.06
CA PRO A 273 -20.23 -9.42 -1.95
C PRO A 273 -21.43 -10.38 -2.06
N CYS A 274 -21.46 -11.22 -3.09
CA CYS A 274 -22.45 -12.30 -3.22
C CYS A 274 -21.95 -13.58 -2.52
N GLY A 275 -22.86 -14.53 -2.25
CA GLY A 275 -22.56 -15.77 -1.56
C GLY A 275 -21.35 -16.53 -2.13
N HIS A 276 -21.24 -16.63 -3.47
CA HIS A 276 -20.07 -17.24 -4.12
C HIS A 276 -18.76 -16.48 -3.80
N GLN A 277 -18.77 -15.15 -3.87
CA GLN A 277 -17.59 -14.31 -3.66
C GLN A 277 -17.16 -14.28 -2.18
N LEU A 278 -18.10 -14.38 -1.25
CA LEU A 278 -17.83 -14.47 0.18
C LEU A 278 -17.21 -15.83 0.54
N GLN A 279 -17.74 -16.94 0.01
CA GLN A 279 -17.15 -18.26 0.21
C GLN A 279 -15.74 -18.37 -0.38
N LYS A 280 -15.50 -17.80 -1.57
CA LYS A 280 -14.17 -17.74 -2.17
C LYS A 280 -13.15 -16.99 -1.29
N ARG A 281 -13.62 -16.11 -0.40
CA ARG A 281 -12.83 -15.38 0.60
C ARG A 281 -12.84 -16.04 1.98
N HIS A 282 -13.33 -17.28 2.08
CA HIS A 282 -13.41 -18.06 3.32
C HIS A 282 -14.31 -17.44 4.40
N VAL A 283 -15.29 -16.63 4.01
CA VAL A 283 -16.31 -16.12 4.93
C VAL A 283 -17.41 -17.18 5.09
N PRO A 284 -17.80 -17.56 6.32
CA PRO A 284 -18.75 -18.65 6.57
C PRO A 284 -20.20 -18.22 6.30
N THR A 285 -20.56 -18.14 5.02
CA THR A 285 -21.91 -17.76 4.55
C THR A 285 -22.45 -18.77 3.53
N PRO A 286 -23.78 -18.98 3.46
CA PRO A 286 -24.40 -19.73 2.37
C PRO A 286 -24.05 -19.13 1.00
N SER A 287 -23.84 -19.97 -0.01
CA SER A 287 -23.63 -19.55 -1.41
C SER A 287 -24.93 -19.51 -2.20
N THR A 288 -26.07 -19.63 -1.54
CA THR A 288 -27.38 -19.70 -2.18
C THR A 288 -28.11 -18.36 -2.10
N CYS A 289 -28.74 -17.97 -3.20
CA CYS A 289 -29.54 -16.76 -3.30
C CYS A 289 -30.76 -16.84 -2.41
N VAL A 290 -31.01 -15.80 -1.63
CA VAL A 290 -32.14 -15.71 -0.68
C VAL A 290 -33.51 -15.77 -1.35
N TYR A 291 -33.61 -15.39 -2.62
CA TYR A 291 -34.89 -15.32 -3.34
C TYR A 291 -35.26 -16.61 -4.05
N CYS A 292 -34.29 -17.34 -4.61
CA CYS A 292 -34.58 -18.52 -5.43
C CYS A 292 -33.78 -19.78 -5.06
N ASN A 293 -32.99 -19.73 -3.98
CA ASN A 293 -32.19 -20.84 -3.45
C ASN A 293 -31.21 -21.49 -4.44
N LYS A 294 -30.82 -20.78 -5.52
CA LYS A 294 -29.79 -21.23 -6.47
C LYS A 294 -28.43 -20.64 -6.11
N HIS A 295 -27.36 -21.16 -6.69
CA HIS A 295 -26.00 -20.64 -6.49
C HIS A 295 -25.91 -19.15 -6.85
N GLU A 296 -25.45 -18.33 -5.91
CA GLU A 296 -25.47 -16.87 -5.98
C GLU A 296 -24.12 -16.32 -6.47
N THR A 297 -23.97 -16.28 -7.79
CA THR A 297 -22.93 -15.50 -8.46
C THR A 297 -23.34 -14.03 -8.60
N VAL A 298 -22.39 -13.16 -8.97
CA VAL A 298 -22.65 -11.72 -9.12
C VAL A 298 -23.67 -11.46 -10.23
N GLU A 299 -23.58 -12.19 -11.34
CA GLU A 299 -24.57 -12.13 -12.44
C GLU A 299 -25.90 -12.78 -12.07
N HIS A 300 -25.91 -13.82 -11.22
CA HIS A 300 -27.15 -14.34 -10.68
C HIS A 300 -27.87 -13.29 -9.85
N ALA A 301 -27.17 -12.70 -8.88
CA ALA A 301 -27.73 -11.73 -7.95
C ALA A 301 -28.30 -10.48 -8.65
N LEU A 302 -27.71 -10.05 -9.77
CA LEU A 302 -28.07 -8.77 -10.40
C LEU A 302 -28.76 -8.86 -11.77
N LEU A 303 -28.71 -10.00 -12.48
CA LEU A 303 -29.25 -10.13 -13.83
C LEU A 303 -30.13 -11.37 -14.07
N PHE A 304 -29.85 -12.49 -13.40
CA PHE A 304 -30.45 -13.78 -13.74
C PHE A 304 -31.31 -14.41 -12.63
N CYS A 305 -31.36 -13.83 -11.44
CA CYS A 305 -32.28 -14.25 -10.39
C CYS A 305 -33.73 -14.04 -10.86
N PRO A 306 -34.66 -15.00 -10.70
CA PRO A 306 -36.06 -14.85 -11.10
C PRO A 306 -36.76 -13.62 -10.48
N TYR A 307 -36.43 -13.30 -9.22
CA TYR A 307 -36.93 -12.09 -8.57
C TYR A 307 -36.45 -10.82 -9.29
N VAL A 308 -35.15 -10.78 -9.60
CA VAL A 308 -34.51 -9.66 -10.28
C VAL A 308 -34.93 -9.56 -11.75
N ASP A 309 -35.29 -10.67 -12.40
CA ASP A 309 -35.87 -10.67 -13.74
C ASP A 309 -37.19 -9.89 -13.78
N GLU A 310 -38.02 -9.98 -12.74
CA GLU A 310 -39.26 -9.21 -12.65
C GLU A 310 -38.96 -7.72 -12.51
N VAL A 311 -38.01 -7.34 -11.66
CA VAL A 311 -37.55 -5.94 -11.54
C VAL A 311 -37.09 -5.41 -12.90
N TRP A 312 -36.29 -6.18 -13.64
CA TRP A 312 -35.86 -5.78 -14.99
C TRP A 312 -36.99 -5.74 -16.02
N ARG A 313 -38.09 -6.47 -15.82
CA ARG A 313 -39.26 -6.40 -16.68
C ARG A 313 -39.99 -5.07 -16.53
N GLU A 314 -40.17 -4.62 -15.29
CA GLU A 314 -40.75 -3.30 -14.98
C GLU A 314 -39.85 -2.17 -15.52
N VAL A 315 -38.55 -2.21 -15.22
CA VAL A 315 -37.60 -1.20 -15.71
C VAL A 315 -37.56 -1.15 -17.25
N LYS A 316 -37.68 -2.30 -17.91
CA LYS A 316 -37.74 -2.35 -19.38
C LYS A 316 -39.05 -1.79 -19.93
N ALA A 317 -40.17 -1.96 -19.23
CA ALA A 317 -41.45 -1.40 -19.65
C ALA A 317 -41.41 0.14 -19.65
N ASP A 318 -40.80 0.74 -18.63
CA ASP A 318 -40.76 2.19 -18.45
C ASP A 318 -39.64 2.89 -19.25
N PHE A 319 -38.46 2.27 -19.32
CA PHE A 319 -37.26 2.91 -19.88
C PHE A 319 -36.79 2.29 -21.20
N HIS A 320 -37.46 1.24 -21.69
CA HIS A 320 -37.11 0.53 -22.93
C HIS A 320 -35.65 0.06 -23.02
N ILE A 321 -35.03 -0.24 -21.87
CA ILE A 321 -33.62 -0.66 -21.79
C ILE A 321 -33.38 -2.05 -22.36
N HIS A 322 -32.33 -2.20 -23.18
CA HIS A 322 -31.94 -3.47 -23.80
C HIS A 322 -30.65 -4.08 -23.19
N LEU A 323 -30.83 -4.96 -22.21
CA LEU A 323 -29.73 -5.60 -21.47
C LEU A 323 -28.92 -6.64 -22.28
N ASN A 324 -29.48 -7.24 -23.33
CA ASN A 324 -28.86 -8.33 -24.11
C ASN A 324 -28.28 -9.47 -23.23
N ARG A 325 -29.09 -10.01 -22.32
CA ARG A 325 -28.68 -11.07 -21.40
C ARG A 325 -28.32 -12.40 -22.09
N LYS A 326 -28.75 -12.61 -23.34
CA LYS A 326 -28.47 -13.81 -24.13
C LYS A 326 -27.02 -13.92 -24.61
N ALA A 327 -26.33 -12.79 -24.78
CA ALA A 327 -24.93 -12.73 -25.19
C ALA A 327 -23.97 -12.63 -23.98
N PHE A 328 -24.42 -13.02 -22.78
CA PHE A 328 -23.62 -12.90 -21.57
C PHE A 328 -22.50 -13.95 -21.54
N ILE A 329 -21.24 -13.49 -21.56
CA ILE A 329 -20.05 -14.34 -21.43
C ILE A 329 -19.44 -14.22 -20.04
N SER A 330 -19.27 -12.98 -19.55
CA SER A 330 -18.77 -12.68 -18.21
C SER A 330 -19.25 -11.28 -17.79
N PRO A 331 -19.27 -10.97 -16.47
CA PRO A 331 -19.65 -9.64 -16.00
C PRO A 331 -18.83 -8.52 -16.66
N ARG A 332 -17.53 -8.75 -16.87
CA ARG A 332 -16.62 -7.79 -17.50
C ARG A 332 -17.00 -7.52 -18.96
N VAL A 333 -17.06 -8.57 -19.77
CA VAL A 333 -17.31 -8.46 -21.22
C VAL A 333 -18.70 -7.87 -21.45
N TRP A 334 -19.70 -8.34 -20.71
CA TRP A 334 -21.06 -7.83 -20.82
C TRP A 334 -21.16 -6.35 -20.43
N THR A 335 -20.47 -5.92 -19.37
CA THR A 335 -20.48 -4.50 -18.96
C THR A 335 -19.85 -3.61 -20.02
N LEU A 336 -18.72 -4.04 -20.58
CA LEU A 336 -18.02 -3.25 -21.59
C LEU A 336 -18.85 -3.15 -22.88
N ASP A 337 -19.44 -4.24 -23.34
CA ASP A 337 -20.35 -4.26 -24.50
C ASP A 337 -21.59 -3.39 -24.28
N PHE A 338 -22.22 -3.48 -23.10
CA PHE A 338 -23.36 -2.65 -22.77
C PHE A 338 -23.00 -1.16 -22.77
N VAL A 339 -21.93 -0.78 -22.06
CA VAL A 339 -21.49 0.62 -21.95
C VAL A 339 -21.10 1.19 -23.32
N ASP A 340 -20.48 0.38 -24.18
CA ASP A 340 -20.06 0.83 -25.50
C ASP A 340 -21.25 1.22 -26.39
N ARG A 341 -22.32 0.42 -26.38
CA ARG A 341 -23.51 0.64 -27.23
C ARG A 341 -24.59 1.52 -26.62
N CYS A 342 -24.66 1.65 -25.30
CA CYS A 342 -25.79 2.32 -24.65
C CYS A 342 -25.73 3.85 -24.77
N SER A 343 -26.91 4.47 -24.69
CA SER A 343 -27.08 5.90 -24.46
C SER A 343 -26.77 6.30 -23.02
N ASP A 344 -26.61 7.61 -22.75
CA ASP A 344 -26.41 8.12 -21.38
C ASP A 344 -27.60 7.80 -20.46
N LEU A 345 -28.82 7.80 -21.00
CA LEU A 345 -30.03 7.46 -20.26
C LEU A 345 -30.01 5.99 -19.86
N GLU A 346 -29.78 5.08 -20.81
CA GLU A 346 -29.69 3.64 -20.54
C GLU A 346 -28.55 3.29 -19.58
N ALA A 347 -27.39 3.95 -19.72
CA ALA A 347 -26.27 3.80 -18.78
C ALA A 347 -26.70 4.20 -17.36
N THR A 348 -27.42 5.32 -17.23
CA THR A 348 -27.90 5.82 -15.94
C THR A 348 -28.94 4.90 -15.34
N VAL A 349 -29.94 4.47 -16.12
CA VAL A 349 -30.97 3.51 -15.70
C VAL A 349 -30.31 2.21 -15.23
N LEU A 350 -29.37 1.65 -16.00
CA LEU A 350 -28.65 0.44 -15.59
C LEU A 350 -27.96 0.61 -14.23
N MET A 351 -27.15 1.66 -14.07
CA MET A 351 -26.38 1.87 -12.85
C MET A 351 -27.27 2.13 -11.62
N VAL A 352 -28.37 2.88 -11.82
CA VAL A 352 -29.35 3.15 -10.76
C VAL A 352 -30.06 1.87 -10.35
N SER A 353 -30.53 1.07 -11.32
CA SER A 353 -31.23 -0.19 -11.04
C SER A 353 -30.32 -1.19 -10.34
N LEU A 354 -29.08 -1.40 -10.82
CA LEU A 354 -28.11 -2.31 -10.19
C LEU A 354 -27.69 -1.89 -8.77
N TRP A 355 -27.86 -0.63 -8.40
CA TRP A 355 -27.60 -0.16 -7.04
C TRP A 355 -28.74 -0.49 -6.07
N HIS A 356 -29.99 -0.52 -6.57
CA HIS A 356 -31.17 -0.72 -5.73
C HIS A 356 -31.66 -2.18 -5.69
N ILE A 357 -31.27 -2.98 -6.69
CA ILE A 357 -31.27 -4.44 -6.60
C ILE A 357 -30.17 -4.85 -5.62
#